data_AF-A0A959JMX9-F1
#
_entry.id   AF-A0A959JMX9-F1
#
_cell.length_a   1.000
_cell.length_b   1.000
_cell.length_c   1.000
_cell.angle_alpha   90.00
_cell.angle_beta   90.00
_cell.angle_gamma   90.00
#
_symmetry.space_group_name_H-M   'P 1'
#
loop_
_entity.id
_entity.type
_entity.pdbx_description
1 polymer ?
#
loop_
_entity_poly.entity_id
_entity_poly.type
_entity_poly.pdbx_seq_one_letter_code
_entity_poly.pdbx_strand_id
1 'polypeptide(L)'
;MKQIIAFIALFACTFCLTAQSTITWKGGTPGKETAWNEPKNWDNHHVPSDLDKVIIRAENNGHFSMPIINESVTVAWIEIQSGASLTVAATGELIVDGSYTYSEGITLHGGSIFSDGNIVLISIEQDFEDQFRKEELYSSSEKSEAPVNNSLQAKGW
;
A
#
# COMPACT_ATOMS: atom_id res chain seq x y z
N MET A 1 42.24 12.79 3.15
CA MET A 1 41.71 11.63 2.40
C MET A 1 41.14 10.53 3.29
N LYS A 2 41.82 10.07 4.35
CA LYS A 2 41.26 9.08 5.30
C LYS A 2 39.96 9.50 6.03
N GLN A 3 39.78 10.80 6.30
CA GLN A 3 38.59 11.32 6.99
C GLN A 3 37.33 11.41 6.10
N ILE A 4 37.50 11.48 4.76
CA ILE A 4 36.37 11.54 3.81
C ILE A 4 35.77 10.14 3.60
N ILE A 5 36.59 9.10 3.69
CA ILE A 5 36.14 7.69 3.60
C ILE A 5 35.23 7.32 4.79
N ALA A 6 35.50 7.85 5.98
CA ALA A 6 34.66 7.62 7.16
C ALA A 6 33.28 8.28 7.06
N PHE A 7 33.17 9.44 6.40
CA PHE A 7 31.90 10.13 6.19
C PHE A 7 31.00 9.46 5.14
N ILE A 8 31.58 8.89 4.08
CA ILE A 8 30.84 8.13 3.06
C ILE A 8 30.33 6.79 3.63
N ALA A 9 31.10 6.15 4.51
CA ALA A 9 30.66 4.93 5.20
C ALA A 9 29.51 5.18 6.20
N LEU A 10 29.41 6.39 6.78
CA LEU A 10 28.35 6.74 7.72
C LEU A 10 27.02 7.10 7.02
N PHE A 11 27.08 7.66 5.80
CA PHE A 11 25.90 8.01 5.01
C PHE A 11 25.29 6.80 4.27
N ALA A 12 26.03 5.71 4.10
CA ALA A 12 25.57 4.49 3.43
C ALA A 12 24.69 3.57 4.33
N CYS A 13 24.65 3.80 5.65
CA CYS A 13 23.90 2.96 6.59
C CYS A 13 22.45 3.39 6.83
N THR A 14 21.94 4.42 6.13
CA THR A 14 20.59 4.96 6.39
C THR A 14 19.56 4.64 5.30
N PHE A 15 19.85 3.69 4.41
CA PHE A 15 18.79 3.05 3.64
C PHE A 15 18.05 2.09 4.59
N CYS A 16 17.05 2.62 5.30
CA CYS A 16 16.03 1.79 5.93
C CYS A 16 15.31 1.04 4.82
N LEU A 17 15.73 -0.20 4.57
CA LEU A 17 14.93 -1.15 3.82
C LEU A 17 13.67 -1.42 4.65
N THR A 18 12.53 -0.87 4.21
CA THR A 18 11.23 -1.27 4.73
C THR A 18 10.97 -2.68 4.21
N ALA A 19 11.31 -3.69 5.01
CA ALA A 19 11.03 -5.06 4.69
C ALA A 19 9.52 -5.28 4.78
N GLN A 20 8.89 -5.61 3.65
CA GLN A 20 7.50 -5.98 3.61
C GLN A 20 7.25 -7.18 4.54
N SER A 21 6.24 -7.08 5.38
CA SER A 21 5.93 -8.10 6.38
C SER A 21 4.79 -8.99 5.87
N THR A 22 4.99 -10.31 5.90
CA THR A 22 3.91 -11.27 5.63
C THR A 22 3.23 -11.63 6.94
N ILE A 23 1.92 -11.49 6.97
CA ILE A 23 1.09 -11.71 8.14
C ILE A 23 -0.04 -12.67 7.81
N THR A 24 -0.23 -13.68 8.65
CA THR A 24 -1.18 -14.76 8.38
C THR A 24 -2.35 -14.71 9.36
N TRP A 25 -3.57 -14.76 8.83
CA TRP A 25 -4.76 -14.96 9.65
C TRP A 25 -4.69 -16.33 10.34
N LYS A 26 -4.86 -16.34 11.66
CA LYS A 26 -5.00 -17.55 12.48
C LYS A 26 -6.31 -17.57 13.28
N GLY A 27 -7.11 -16.50 13.24
CA GLY A 27 -8.41 -16.37 13.89
C GLY A 27 -8.49 -16.84 15.36
N GLY A 28 -9.72 -16.98 15.85
CA GLY A 28 -10.00 -17.80 17.04
C GLY A 28 -9.70 -17.16 18.40
N THR A 29 -9.60 -15.83 18.51
CA THR A 29 -9.66 -15.17 19.82
C THR A 29 -11.10 -15.27 20.36
N PRO A 30 -11.34 -15.90 21.53
CA PRO A 30 -12.68 -16.06 22.07
C PRO A 30 -13.41 -14.72 22.25
N GLY A 31 -14.61 -14.61 21.69
CA GLY A 31 -15.44 -13.40 21.68
C GLY A 31 -15.10 -12.38 20.60
N LYS A 32 -14.07 -12.64 19.77
CA LYS A 32 -13.63 -11.81 18.65
C LYS A 32 -13.09 -12.66 17.49
N GLU A 33 -13.66 -13.83 17.27
CA GLU A 33 -13.07 -14.90 16.45
C GLU A 33 -12.90 -14.50 14.96
N THR A 34 -13.74 -13.59 14.47
CA THR A 34 -13.77 -13.08 13.09
C THR A 34 -13.20 -11.66 12.95
N ALA A 35 -12.84 -11.00 14.07
CA ALA A 35 -12.49 -9.59 14.08
C ALA A 35 -11.14 -9.34 13.40
N TRP A 36 -11.16 -8.66 12.25
CA TRP A 36 -9.95 -8.27 11.51
C TRP A 36 -8.98 -7.46 12.40
N ASN A 37 -9.52 -6.53 13.18
CA ASN A 37 -8.75 -5.61 14.03
C ASN A 37 -8.35 -6.18 15.40
N GLU A 38 -8.52 -7.47 15.65
CA GLU A 38 -8.00 -8.12 16.86
C GLU A 38 -6.58 -8.63 16.60
N PRO A 39 -5.54 -8.03 17.21
CA PRO A 39 -4.15 -8.41 16.93
C PRO A 39 -3.88 -9.90 17.20
N LYS A 40 -4.56 -10.48 18.21
CA LYS A 40 -4.43 -11.89 18.56
C LYS A 40 -4.95 -12.86 17.49
N ASN A 41 -5.71 -12.40 16.49
CA ASN A 41 -6.13 -13.22 15.35
C ASN A 41 -5.06 -13.33 14.25
N TRP A 42 -3.91 -12.68 14.41
CA TRP A 42 -2.80 -12.71 13.47
C TRP A 42 -1.58 -13.42 14.06
N ASP A 43 -0.79 -14.09 13.22
CA ASP A 43 0.36 -14.90 13.64
C ASP A 43 1.44 -14.11 14.39
N ASN A 44 1.73 -12.87 13.97
CA ASN A 44 2.70 -11.99 14.59
C ASN A 44 2.13 -11.04 15.69
N HIS A 45 0.83 -11.15 16.01
CA HIS A 45 0.12 -10.25 16.94
C HIS A 45 0.06 -8.78 16.51
N HIS A 46 0.10 -8.52 15.21
CA HIS A 46 -0.08 -7.20 14.59
C HIS A 46 -1.38 -7.17 13.78
N VAL A 47 -1.98 -6.00 13.56
CA VAL A 47 -3.10 -5.86 12.61
C VAL A 47 -2.50 -5.41 11.28
N PRO A 48 -2.83 -6.04 10.14
CA PRO A 48 -2.26 -5.67 8.85
C PRO A 48 -2.48 -4.19 8.52
N SER A 49 -1.46 -3.62 7.87
CA SER A 49 -1.40 -2.26 7.34
C SER A 49 -1.13 -2.26 5.83
N ASP A 50 -1.06 -1.06 5.26
CA ASP A 50 -0.65 -0.80 3.86
C ASP A 50 0.74 -1.32 3.51
N LEU A 51 1.54 -1.75 4.49
CA LEU A 51 2.86 -2.35 4.27
C LEU A 51 2.85 -3.87 4.30
N ASP A 52 1.71 -4.50 4.56
CA ASP A 52 1.65 -5.93 4.87
C ASP A 52 1.06 -6.79 3.75
N LYS A 53 1.67 -7.96 3.57
CA LYS A 53 1.20 -9.09 2.77
C LYS A 53 0.29 -9.97 3.62
N VAL A 54 -1.01 -9.96 3.34
CA VAL A 54 -1.97 -10.76 4.11
C VAL A 54 -2.17 -12.13 3.49
N ILE A 55 -2.05 -13.19 4.31
CA ILE A 55 -2.40 -14.56 3.91
C ILE A 55 -3.57 -15.04 4.77
N ILE A 56 -4.64 -15.51 4.11
CA ILE A 56 -5.77 -16.17 4.76
C ILE A 56 -5.78 -17.64 4.34
N ARG A 57 -5.61 -18.52 5.32
CA ARG A 57 -5.61 -19.98 5.13
C ARG A 57 -6.69 -20.64 5.98
N ALA A 58 -7.14 -21.81 5.55
CA ALA A 58 -8.13 -22.59 6.31
C ALA A 58 -7.51 -23.26 7.55
N GLU A 59 -6.20 -23.48 7.53
CA GLU A 59 -5.44 -24.25 8.51
C GLU A 59 -5.22 -23.43 9.79
N ASN A 60 -5.77 -23.91 10.91
CA ASN A 60 -5.63 -23.34 12.26
C ASN A 60 -6.22 -21.95 12.47
N ASN A 61 -7.47 -21.77 12.04
CA ASN A 61 -8.35 -20.82 12.70
C ASN A 61 -8.71 -21.40 14.08
N GLY A 62 -8.28 -20.83 15.20
CA GLY A 62 -8.50 -21.42 16.54
C GLY A 62 -9.97 -21.82 16.83
N HIS A 63 -10.93 -21.22 16.10
CA HIS A 63 -12.36 -21.51 16.11
C HIS A 63 -12.96 -21.74 14.70
N PHE A 64 -12.17 -22.14 13.70
CA PHE A 64 -12.62 -22.28 12.29
C PHE A 64 -13.27 -21.00 11.71
N SER A 65 -12.96 -19.85 12.30
CA SER A 65 -13.58 -18.57 11.96
C SER A 65 -12.75 -17.80 10.94
N MET A 66 -13.44 -17.35 9.89
CA MET A 66 -12.87 -16.57 8.80
C MET A 66 -12.99 -15.07 9.10
N PRO A 67 -12.06 -14.24 8.62
CA PRO A 67 -12.08 -12.81 8.90
C PRO A 67 -13.31 -12.12 8.28
N ILE A 68 -13.83 -11.14 9.01
CA ILE A 68 -14.85 -10.20 8.52
C ILE A 68 -14.28 -8.78 8.64
N ILE A 69 -14.25 -8.05 7.52
CA ILE A 69 -13.94 -6.62 7.46
C ILE A 69 -15.27 -5.87 7.56
N ASN A 70 -15.43 -5.07 8.61
CA ASN A 70 -16.62 -4.25 8.87
C ASN A 70 -16.30 -2.75 9.03
N GLU A 71 -15.05 -2.37 8.78
CA GLU A 71 -14.52 -1.01 8.75
C GLU A 71 -13.58 -0.85 7.54
N SER A 72 -13.02 0.34 7.32
CA SER A 72 -12.04 0.58 6.24
C SER A 72 -10.66 0.08 6.67
N VAL A 73 -10.05 -0.76 5.83
CA VAL A 73 -8.71 -1.33 6.04
C VAL A 73 -7.91 -1.27 4.75
N THR A 74 -6.60 -1.03 4.87
CA THR A 74 -5.67 -1.01 3.72
C THR A 74 -4.61 -2.09 3.90
N VAL A 75 -4.29 -2.80 2.82
CA VAL A 75 -3.23 -3.81 2.76
C VAL A 75 -2.46 -3.68 1.45
N ALA A 76 -1.18 -4.09 1.45
CA ALA A 76 -0.38 -4.10 0.23
C ALA A 76 -0.86 -5.18 -0.75
N TRP A 77 -1.17 -6.37 -0.23
CA TRP A 77 -1.56 -7.55 -0.99
C TRP A 77 -2.34 -8.52 -0.11
N ILE A 78 -3.24 -9.29 -0.73
CA ILE A 78 -3.97 -10.35 -0.04
C ILE A 78 -4.02 -11.65 -0.85
N GLU A 79 -3.66 -12.73 -0.18
CA GLU A 79 -3.77 -14.11 -0.65
C GLU A 79 -4.85 -14.85 0.14
N ILE A 80 -5.75 -15.53 -0.56
CA ILE A 80 -6.74 -16.42 0.06
C ILE A 80 -6.55 -17.83 -0.49
N GLN A 81 -6.11 -18.72 0.40
CA GLN A 81 -5.81 -20.10 0.09
C GLN A 81 -7.05 -20.98 0.03
N SER A 82 -6.89 -22.18 -0.52
CA SER A 82 -7.96 -23.16 -0.72
C SER A 82 -8.73 -23.42 0.58
N GLY A 83 -10.06 -23.33 0.50
CA GLY A 83 -10.96 -23.57 1.63
C GLY A 83 -11.04 -22.43 2.65
N ALA A 84 -10.28 -21.34 2.48
CA ALA A 84 -10.43 -20.13 3.26
C ALA A 84 -11.38 -19.13 2.58
N SER A 85 -11.91 -18.20 3.37
CA SER A 85 -12.70 -17.09 2.85
C SER A 85 -12.42 -15.79 3.58
N LEU A 86 -12.71 -14.67 2.92
CA LEU A 86 -12.80 -13.35 3.52
C LEU A 86 -14.19 -12.78 3.26
N THR A 87 -14.79 -12.14 4.27
CA THR A 87 -16.03 -11.38 4.08
C THR A 87 -15.76 -9.90 4.24
N VAL A 88 -16.16 -9.08 3.27
CA VAL A 88 -16.26 -7.62 3.41
C VAL A 88 -17.73 -7.30 3.64
N ALA A 89 -18.08 -6.99 4.89
CA ALA A 89 -19.46 -6.67 5.28
C ALA A 89 -19.93 -5.35 4.65
N ALA A 90 -21.24 -5.06 4.69
CA ALA A 90 -21.82 -3.87 4.07
C ALA A 90 -21.20 -2.53 4.51
N THR A 91 -20.66 -2.45 5.73
CA THR A 91 -19.96 -1.25 6.25
C THR A 91 -18.45 -1.31 6.06
N GLY A 92 -17.93 -2.43 5.57
CA GLY A 92 -16.51 -2.67 5.38
C GLY A 92 -16.00 -2.13 4.05
N GLU A 93 -14.72 -1.78 4.05
CA GLU A 93 -13.99 -1.38 2.86
C GLU A 93 -12.61 -2.03 2.90
N LEU A 94 -12.29 -2.83 1.90
CA LEU A 94 -10.96 -3.40 1.69
C LEU A 94 -10.25 -2.61 0.60
N ILE A 95 -9.19 -1.91 0.96
CA ILE A 95 -8.30 -1.22 0.03
C ILE A 95 -7.05 -2.08 -0.17
N VAL A 96 -6.77 -2.47 -1.41
CA VAL A 96 -5.53 -3.12 -1.79
C VAL A 96 -4.76 -2.16 -2.67
N ASP A 97 -3.65 -1.63 -2.15
CA ASP A 97 -2.94 -0.53 -2.79
C ASP A 97 -1.68 -0.94 -3.56
N GLY A 98 -1.27 -2.21 -3.46
CA GLY A 98 -0.08 -2.70 -4.13
C GLY A 98 1.23 -2.08 -3.62
N SER A 99 1.20 -1.42 -2.46
CA SER A 99 2.35 -0.75 -1.87
C SER A 99 3.54 -1.70 -1.81
N TYR A 100 4.61 -1.33 -2.52
CA TYR A 100 5.88 -2.06 -2.59
C TYR A 100 5.84 -3.47 -3.22
N THR A 101 4.70 -3.96 -3.73
CA THR A 101 4.59 -5.28 -4.38
C THR A 101 4.69 -5.21 -5.91
N TYR A 102 4.43 -4.04 -6.49
CA TYR A 102 4.46 -3.68 -7.92
C TYR A 102 3.69 -4.58 -8.90
N SER A 103 3.14 -5.71 -8.45
CA SER A 103 2.59 -6.77 -9.30
C SER A 103 1.56 -7.66 -8.61
N GLU A 104 1.24 -7.38 -7.34
CA GLU A 104 0.38 -8.24 -6.53
C GLU A 104 -0.79 -7.44 -5.95
N GLY A 105 -2.02 -7.93 -6.13
CA GLY A 105 -3.26 -7.32 -5.61
C GLY A 105 -4.08 -8.31 -4.77
N ILE A 106 -5.11 -8.91 -5.36
CA ILE A 106 -5.87 -10.02 -4.73
C ILE A 106 -5.53 -11.32 -5.45
N THR A 107 -5.09 -12.33 -4.70
CA THR A 107 -4.79 -13.68 -5.23
C THR A 107 -5.66 -14.74 -4.56
N LEU A 108 -6.36 -15.54 -5.36
CA LEU A 108 -7.27 -16.59 -4.88
C LEU A 108 -6.75 -17.97 -5.30
N HIS A 109 -6.08 -18.68 -4.39
CA HIS A 109 -5.60 -20.06 -4.61
C HIS A 109 -6.66 -21.08 -4.21
N GLY A 110 -7.87 -20.96 -4.78
CA GLY A 110 -9.04 -21.77 -4.42
C GLY A 110 -9.81 -21.27 -3.19
N GLY A 111 -9.43 -20.10 -2.67
CA GLY A 111 -10.19 -19.37 -1.65
C GLY A 111 -11.33 -18.53 -2.24
N SER A 112 -12.08 -17.84 -1.38
CA SER A 112 -13.22 -17.00 -1.80
C SER A 112 -13.26 -15.66 -1.08
N ILE A 113 -13.76 -14.61 -1.76
CA ILE A 113 -14.15 -13.35 -1.15
C ILE A 113 -15.66 -13.19 -1.31
N PHE A 114 -16.35 -12.88 -0.22
CA PHE A 114 -17.73 -12.43 -0.22
C PHE A 114 -17.76 -10.94 0.10
N SER A 115 -18.51 -10.16 -0.66
CA SER A 115 -18.52 -8.70 -0.50
C SER A 115 -19.94 -8.16 -0.58
N ASP A 116 -20.39 -7.59 0.54
CA ASP A 116 -21.55 -6.71 0.63
C ASP A 116 -21.13 -5.23 0.73
N GLY A 117 -19.85 -4.98 1.02
CA GLY A 117 -19.22 -3.65 1.11
C GLY A 117 -18.36 -3.32 -0.12
N ASN A 118 -17.30 -2.53 0.09
CA ASN A 118 -16.44 -2.05 -0.99
C ASN A 118 -15.11 -2.81 -1.03
N ILE A 119 -14.66 -3.13 -2.25
CA ILE A 119 -13.29 -3.56 -2.52
C ILE A 119 -12.69 -2.57 -3.50
N VAL A 120 -11.62 -1.90 -3.08
CA VAL A 120 -10.92 -0.88 -3.85
C VAL A 120 -9.55 -1.42 -4.20
N LEU A 121 -9.25 -1.47 -5.49
CA LEU A 121 -7.92 -1.80 -6.01
C LEU A 121 -7.29 -0.51 -6.52
N ILE A 122 -6.17 -0.09 -5.93
CA ILE A 122 -5.43 1.08 -6.40
C ILE A 122 -4.36 0.60 -7.38
N SER A 123 -4.37 1.18 -8.59
CA SER A 123 -3.29 0.97 -9.53
C SER A 123 -2.15 1.95 -9.23
N ILE A 124 -1.02 1.42 -8.79
CA ILE A 124 0.24 2.14 -8.62
C ILE A 124 0.75 2.80 -9.92
N GLU A 125 0.29 2.36 -11.08
CA GLU A 125 0.69 2.94 -12.38
C GLU A 125 -0.01 4.29 -12.62
N GLN A 126 -1.18 4.50 -12.02
CA GLN A 126 -1.95 5.74 -12.14
C GLN A 126 -1.33 6.89 -11.34
N ASP A 127 -0.71 6.59 -10.19
CA ASP A 127 -0.03 7.59 -9.36
C ASP A 127 1.26 8.11 -10.00
N PHE A 128 1.99 7.27 -10.75
CA PHE A 128 3.18 7.72 -11.50
C PHE A 128 2.80 8.64 -12.67
N GLU A 129 1.76 8.32 -13.43
CA GLU A 129 1.27 9.15 -14.54
C GLU A 129 0.69 10.49 -14.06
N ASP A 130 -0.02 10.50 -12.93
CA ASP A 130 -0.55 11.73 -12.34
C ASP A 130 0.56 12.63 -11.75
N GLN A 131 1.63 12.05 -11.21
CA GLN A 131 2.82 12.81 -10.81
C GLN A 131 3.55 13.41 -12.02
N PHE A 132 3.80 12.62 -13.06
CA PHE A 132 4.44 13.10 -14.30
C PHE A 132 3.63 14.22 -14.96
N ARG A 133 2.31 14.08 -15.03
CA ARG A 133 1.43 15.09 -15.64
C ARG A 133 1.43 16.41 -14.85
N LYS A 134 1.51 16.36 -13.52
CA LYS A 134 1.62 17.56 -12.67
C LYS A 134 2.94 18.29 -12.87
N GLU A 135 4.05 17.57 -13.00
CA GLU A 135 5.37 18.16 -13.26
C GLU A 135 5.46 18.79 -14.66
N GLU A 136 4.87 18.15 -15.67
CA GLU A 136 4.84 18.70 -17.03
C GLU A 136 3.99 19.98 -17.12
N LEU A 137 2.85 20.02 -16.42
CA LEU A 137 2.01 21.22 -16.31
C LEU A 137 2.74 22.38 -15.59
N TYR A 138 3.49 22.09 -14.52
CA TYR A 138 4.27 23.09 -13.78
C TYR A 138 5.44 23.65 -14.61
N SER A 139 6.14 22.78 -15.36
CA SER A 139 7.21 23.19 -16.27
C SER A 139 6.70 24.04 -17.44
N SER A 140 5.48 23.76 -17.92
CA SER A 140 4.85 24.52 -19.00
C SER A 140 4.37 25.91 -18.56
N SER A 141 3.97 26.10 -17.30
CA SER A 141 3.55 27.42 -16.80
C SER A 141 4.73 28.38 -16.62
N GLU A 142 5.87 27.90 -16.12
CA GLU A 142 7.09 28.73 -15.95
C GLU A 142 7.68 29.20 -17.29
N LYS A 143 7.55 28.41 -18.36
CA LYS A 143 7.98 28.81 -19.71
C LYS A 143 7.14 29.92 -20.34
N SER A 144 5.91 30.15 -19.87
CA SER A 144 5.05 31.22 -20.40
C SER A 144 5.31 32.59 -19.77
N GLU A 145 6.04 32.64 -18.66
CA GLU A 145 6.34 33.88 -17.91
C GLU A 145 7.75 34.43 -18.19
N ALA A 146 8.40 34.02 -19.28
CA ALA A 146 9.67 34.63 -19.68
C ALA A 146 9.48 36.15 -19.90
N PRO A 147 10.24 37.02 -19.22
CA PRO A 147 10.06 38.46 -19.32
C PRO A 147 10.31 38.92 -20.76
N VAL A 148 9.29 39.53 -21.37
CA VAL A 148 9.41 40.23 -22.65
C VAL A 148 10.44 41.34 -22.47
N ASN A 149 11.67 41.11 -22.94
CA ASN A 149 12.75 42.08 -22.90
C ASN A 149 12.48 43.19 -23.94
N ASN A 150 11.64 44.15 -23.56
CA ASN A 150 11.44 45.40 -24.29
C ASN A 150 12.57 46.37 -23.97
N SER A 151 13.72 46.24 -24.65
CA SER A 151 14.70 47.33 -24.74
C SER A 151 15.53 47.26 -26.02
N LEU A 152 14.87 47.45 -27.15
CA LEU A 152 15.49 48.02 -28.35
C LEU A 152 14.72 49.30 -28.69
N GLN A 153 15.37 50.45 -28.54
CA GLN A 153 15.36 51.60 -29.48
C GLN A 153 15.91 52.87 -28.77
N ALA A 154 17.19 53.16 -29.02
CA ALA A 154 17.68 54.54 -29.06
C ALA A 154 18.84 54.59 -30.07
N LYS A 155 18.51 54.91 -31.32
CA LYS A 155 19.44 55.27 -32.40
C LYS A 155 18.98 56.60 -33.01
N GLY A 156 19.85 57.61 -32.95
CA GLY A 156 19.78 58.89 -33.69
C GLY A 156 18.67 59.84 -33.22
N TRP A 157 18.85 61.15 -33.11
CA TRP A 157 19.78 62.09 -33.75
C TRP A 157 20.24 63.12 -32.73
#